data_AF-A0A0A0JTB9-F1
#
_entry.id   AF-A0A0A0JTB9-F1
#
_cell.length_a   1.000
_cell.length_b   1.000
_cell.length_c   1.000
_cell.angle_alpha   90.00
_cell.angle_beta   90.00
_cell.angle_gamma   90.00
#
_symmetry.space_group_name_H-M   'P 1'
#
loop_
_entity.id
_entity.type
_entity.pdbx_description
1 polymer ?
#
loop_
_entity_poly.entity_id
_entity_poly.type
_entity_poly.pdbx_seq_one_letter_code
_entity_poly.pdbx_strand_id
1 'polypeptide(L)'
;MEGARPSATLRPAGGHRLACALLVAALAATALSGCRGDAGGTARPGPSADTAQTVGFRSSNGLIFPPELWSAVGASREAQMLRALAAAQLGQPLDSAAWSATDTPALLADESSPLEAAWLLAQGPRGATPPPTVTGSMTQALSRGEWLEVWMADDVARASGAGEVALGADDRRRLEAGRAGDDVLGQHVSAAVLARAAGASTHALPPLPDRARTGSPREAALLLMLRAIAGEHPDTRNGGLVPSLLQAARTDDWILYYLTRAHAAVRDLERARSVVAAFDTRRLLPGGTVLEVPAFNGSVGSTFRMVRYHASRGDLDGFLGTGGRAELVGTLTTQRGVDTLHALAVTATLTVLDPSSVPVVERATAVEAAATELIPDDGPMTLEQAVAWTQLAEYAGAMEVPMPYRGLTPETVARWQEASPSVAAPTLSRFLRARGTAGRTDPQVRELLPVLRSALTGRAPADIESSILVTASLALHEIEGTWLLPQHEVSQAVESRWGGCRGDFDGYLRESGTDRAVCNVDDSLAALDLTTQTTTTS
;
A
#
# COMPACT_ATOMS: atom_id res chain seq x y z
N MET A 1 -13.22 -6.91 22.19
CA MET A 1 -11.88 -7.03 22.79
C MET A 1 -11.31 -8.36 22.35
N GLU A 2 -9.98 -8.49 22.29
CA GLU A 2 -9.26 -9.39 21.36
C GLU A 2 -9.37 -8.89 19.91
N GLY A 3 -8.30 -8.78 19.12
CA GLY A 3 -6.88 -8.83 19.47
C GLY A 3 -6.07 -8.12 18.39
N ALA A 4 -5.84 -6.82 18.54
CA ALA A 4 -4.99 -6.06 17.61
C ALA A 4 -3.55 -6.59 17.71
N ARG A 5 -3.02 -7.13 16.59
CA ARG A 5 -1.59 -7.48 16.49
C ARG A 5 -0.75 -6.22 16.77
N PRO A 6 0.39 -6.33 17.48
CA PRO A 6 1.21 -5.16 17.77
C PRO A 6 1.63 -4.48 16.48
N SER A 7 1.32 -3.18 16.38
CA SER A 7 1.59 -2.37 15.20
C SER A 7 3.05 -2.47 14.79
N ALA A 8 3.31 -2.53 13.48
CA ALA A 8 4.63 -2.28 12.94
C ALA A 8 5.09 -0.90 13.44
N THR A 9 6.03 -0.90 14.38
CA THR A 9 6.68 0.33 14.83
C THR A 9 7.40 0.93 13.63
N LEU A 10 7.28 2.24 13.45
CA LEU A 10 8.10 3.00 12.50
C LEU A 10 9.57 2.70 12.83
N ARG A 11 10.19 1.78 12.10
CA ARG A 11 11.56 1.33 12.36
C ARG A 11 12.48 2.54 12.16
N PRO A 12 13.19 3.03 13.20
CA PRO A 12 14.21 4.03 12.97
C PRO A 12 15.32 3.39 12.13
N ALA A 13 15.78 4.09 11.09
CA ALA A 13 16.89 3.64 10.27
C ALA A 13 18.19 3.58 11.12
N GLY A 14 18.47 2.40 11.68
CA GLY A 14 19.67 2.13 12.47
C GLY A 14 20.91 2.23 11.60
N GLY A 15 21.76 3.20 11.89
CA GLY A 15 22.93 3.48 11.07
C GLY A 15 24.18 2.65 11.39
N HIS A 16 25.12 2.73 10.43
CA HIS A 16 26.58 2.68 10.60
C HIS A 16 27.38 1.35 10.56
N ARG A 17 28.09 1.22 9.42
CA ARG A 17 29.57 1.11 9.24
C ARG A 17 30.21 -0.28 9.06
N LEU A 18 30.79 -0.46 7.87
CA LEU A 18 32.19 -0.86 7.55
C LEU A 18 32.34 -0.63 6.02
N ALA A 19 32.96 0.42 5.45
CA ALA A 19 34.29 1.02 5.61
C ALA A 19 35.43 0.29 4.84
N CYS A 20 35.87 0.90 3.71
CA CYS A 20 37.07 0.59 2.90
C CYS A 20 37.08 -0.79 2.18
N ALA A 21 37.53 -0.97 0.93
CA ALA A 21 38.12 -0.09 -0.11
C ALA A 21 37.75 -0.66 -1.52
N LEU A 22 38.23 -0.25 -2.71
CA LEU A 22 39.22 0.74 -3.18
C LEU A 22 38.87 1.08 -4.67
N LEU A 23 39.35 2.20 -5.23
CA LEU A 23 39.24 2.50 -6.68
C LEU A 23 40.27 1.73 -7.53
N VAL A 24 39.87 1.23 -8.72
CA VAL A 24 40.73 1.21 -9.93
C VAL A 24 39.91 1.55 -11.19
N ALA A 25 40.55 2.34 -12.06
CA ALA A 25 40.08 3.00 -13.27
C ALA A 25 39.35 2.16 -14.36
N ALA A 26 38.26 2.75 -14.87
CA ALA A 26 38.03 3.22 -16.25
C ALA A 26 38.73 2.59 -17.50
N LEU A 27 37.97 2.64 -18.61
CA LEU A 27 38.36 2.77 -20.03
C LEU A 27 38.92 1.57 -20.83
N ALA A 28 38.04 0.97 -21.65
CA ALA A 28 38.25 0.68 -23.10
C ALA A 28 36.90 0.23 -23.72
N ALA A 29 36.22 1.03 -24.55
CA ALA A 29 36.38 1.16 -26.02
C ALA A 29 35.66 0.01 -26.79
N THR A 30 34.43 0.16 -27.31
CA THR A 30 33.87 0.98 -28.44
C THR A 30 33.97 0.35 -29.84
N ALA A 31 32.94 0.65 -30.67
CA ALA A 31 32.79 0.43 -32.12
C ALA A 31 32.27 -0.98 -32.52
N LEU A 32 31.37 -1.17 -33.51
CA LEU A 32 30.80 -0.29 -34.56
C LEU A 32 29.26 -0.50 -34.58
N SER A 33 28.38 0.50 -34.44
CA SER A 33 27.94 1.50 -35.44
C SER A 33 27.48 0.95 -36.80
N GLY A 34 26.17 1.04 -37.09
CA GLY A 34 25.69 1.37 -38.44
C GLY A 34 24.62 0.47 -39.08
N CYS A 35 23.34 0.79 -38.84
CA CYS A 35 22.35 0.91 -39.91
C CYS A 35 21.18 1.79 -39.45
N ARG A 36 20.75 2.72 -40.29
CA ARG A 36 19.78 3.78 -39.97
C ARG A 36 18.55 3.59 -40.86
N GLY A 37 17.37 3.77 -40.27
CA GLY A 37 16.10 3.85 -40.99
C GLY A 37 15.22 2.62 -40.85
N ASP A 38 14.15 2.75 -40.06
CA ASP A 38 12.85 2.89 -40.73
C ASP A 38 11.86 3.72 -39.91
N ALA A 39 10.93 4.39 -40.59
CA ALA A 39 9.93 5.24 -39.96
C ALA A 39 8.73 4.40 -39.49
N GLY A 40 8.90 3.69 -38.37
CA GLY A 40 7.83 2.96 -37.70
C GLY A 40 7.31 3.73 -36.49
N GLY A 41 6.16 4.39 -36.61
CA GLY A 41 5.48 4.97 -35.46
C GLY A 41 5.03 3.86 -34.51
N THR A 42 5.77 3.63 -33.43
CA THR A 42 5.31 2.79 -32.33
C THR A 42 4.12 3.47 -31.69
N ALA A 43 2.92 3.05 -32.07
CA ALA A 43 1.70 3.45 -31.40
C ALA A 43 1.87 3.19 -29.90
N ARG A 44 1.70 4.23 -29.09
CA ARG A 44 1.50 4.08 -27.64
C ARG A 44 0.41 3.00 -27.46
N PRO A 45 0.61 1.98 -26.61
CA PRO A 45 -0.51 1.14 -26.21
C PRO A 45 -1.57 2.05 -25.57
N GLY A 46 -2.77 2.03 -26.14
CA GLY A 46 -3.89 2.81 -25.59
C GLY A 46 -4.39 2.18 -24.28
N PRO A 47 -4.97 2.98 -23.37
CA PRO A 47 -5.39 2.50 -22.05
C PRO A 47 -6.54 1.48 -22.17
N SER A 48 -6.45 0.41 -21.39
CA SER A 48 -7.49 -0.63 -21.31
C SER A 48 -8.28 -0.54 -20.00
N ALA A 49 -9.34 0.27 -20.01
CA ALA A 49 -10.56 0.15 -19.19
C ALA A 49 -10.42 0.04 -17.64
N ASP A 50 -9.96 1.09 -16.98
CA ASP A 50 -10.77 1.98 -16.11
C ASP A 50 -11.82 1.42 -15.12
N THR A 51 -11.69 0.21 -14.57
CA THR A 51 -12.49 -0.19 -13.38
C THR A 51 -11.75 -1.02 -12.33
N ALA A 52 -10.56 -1.55 -12.65
CA ALA A 52 -9.79 -2.33 -11.69
C ALA A 52 -9.02 -1.46 -10.67
N GLN A 53 -8.65 -0.22 -11.03
CA GLN A 53 -7.70 0.60 -10.29
C GLN A 53 -8.24 1.17 -8.97
N THR A 54 -9.50 1.63 -8.93
CA THR A 54 -10.14 2.24 -7.73
C THR A 54 -10.09 1.34 -6.50
N VAL A 55 -10.39 0.07 -6.74
CA VAL A 55 -10.57 -0.96 -5.72
C VAL A 55 -9.30 -1.18 -4.90
N GLY A 56 -8.13 -0.94 -5.50
CA GLY A 56 -6.84 -1.10 -4.82
C GLY A 56 -6.48 0.06 -3.87
N PHE A 57 -7.16 1.21 -3.93
CA PHE A 57 -6.88 2.36 -3.06
C PHE A 57 -7.88 2.52 -1.92
N ARG A 58 -8.76 1.53 -1.75
CA ARG A 58 -9.86 1.61 -0.80
C ARG A 58 -9.63 0.69 0.37
N SER A 59 -9.65 1.25 1.57
CA SER A 59 -9.52 0.50 2.82
C SER A 59 -10.81 -0.22 3.19
N SER A 60 -10.73 -1.13 4.16
CA SER A 60 -11.85 -1.95 4.67
C SER A 60 -13.04 -1.14 5.21
N ASN A 61 -12.81 0.09 5.69
CA ASN A 61 -13.85 1.03 6.12
C ASN A 61 -14.40 1.92 4.98
N GLY A 62 -13.95 1.71 3.73
CA GLY A 62 -14.42 2.43 2.55
C GLY A 62 -13.72 3.76 2.25
N LEU A 63 -12.75 4.19 3.07
CA LEU A 63 -11.93 5.38 2.83
C LEU A 63 -10.88 5.15 1.73
N ILE A 64 -10.29 6.22 1.20
CA ILE A 64 -9.32 6.16 0.09
C ILE A 64 -7.93 6.58 0.60
N PHE A 65 -6.88 5.89 0.16
CA PHE A 65 -5.52 6.15 0.60
C PHE A 65 -4.51 6.29 -0.56
N PRO A 66 -3.47 7.13 -0.39
CA PRO A 66 -2.46 7.40 -1.42
C PRO A 66 -1.62 6.19 -1.80
N PRO A 67 -1.18 6.09 -3.08
CA PRO A 67 -0.21 5.09 -3.52
C PRO A 67 1.12 5.18 -2.78
N GLU A 68 1.49 6.36 -2.30
CA GLU A 68 2.81 6.54 -1.69
C GLU A 68 2.96 5.82 -0.34
N LEU A 69 1.87 5.39 0.30
CA LEU A 69 1.91 4.49 1.47
C LEU A 69 2.40 3.09 1.13
N TRP A 70 2.24 2.62 -0.11
CA TRP A 70 2.86 1.37 -0.59
C TRP A 70 4.39 1.47 -0.64
N SER A 71 4.94 2.69 -0.60
CA SER A 71 6.39 2.90 -0.55
C SER A 71 6.96 3.10 0.85
N ALA A 72 6.09 3.06 1.87
CA ALA A 72 6.47 2.99 3.28
C ALA A 72 6.51 1.54 3.79
N VAL A 73 6.00 0.56 3.02
CA VAL A 73 6.07 -0.86 3.36
C VAL A 73 7.29 -1.54 2.73
N GLY A 74 7.73 -2.64 3.35
CA GLY A 74 8.91 -3.38 2.92
C GLY A 74 8.65 -4.29 1.72
N ALA A 75 9.74 -4.87 1.20
CA ALA A 75 9.65 -6.08 0.39
C ALA A 75 9.17 -7.24 1.28
N SER A 76 8.15 -7.98 0.83
CA SER A 76 7.66 -9.18 1.49
C SER A 76 8.23 -10.44 0.84
N ARG A 77 8.97 -11.21 1.63
CA ARG A 77 9.40 -12.56 1.30
C ARG A 77 8.22 -13.53 1.22
N GLU A 78 7.26 -13.41 2.15
CA GLU A 78 6.05 -14.24 2.19
C GLU A 78 5.24 -14.12 0.88
N ALA A 79 4.91 -12.90 0.48
CA ALA A 79 4.12 -12.63 -0.72
C ALA A 79 4.83 -13.09 -1.99
N GLN A 80 6.16 -12.91 -2.08
CA GLN A 80 6.95 -13.38 -3.21
C GLN A 80 6.90 -14.92 -3.34
N MET A 81 7.01 -15.65 -2.23
CA MET A 81 6.91 -17.11 -2.20
C MET A 81 5.50 -17.59 -2.54
N LEU A 82 4.45 -17.01 -1.95
CA LEU A 82 3.05 -17.36 -2.24
C LEU A 82 2.69 -17.16 -3.71
N ARG A 83 3.16 -16.05 -4.30
CA ARG A 83 2.95 -15.77 -5.73
C ARG A 83 3.69 -16.76 -6.63
N ALA A 84 4.93 -17.14 -6.31
CA ALA A 84 5.66 -18.17 -7.04
C ALA A 84 4.96 -19.54 -6.96
N LEU A 85 4.41 -19.90 -5.79
CA LEU A 85 3.60 -21.11 -5.61
C LEU A 85 2.29 -21.07 -6.40
N ALA A 86 1.63 -19.91 -6.48
CA ALA A 86 0.41 -19.71 -7.27
C ALA A 86 0.69 -19.82 -8.78
N ALA A 87 1.77 -19.20 -9.26
CA ALA A 87 2.24 -19.32 -10.64
C ALA A 87 2.54 -20.78 -11.03
N ALA A 88 3.17 -21.54 -10.12
CA ALA A 88 3.43 -22.96 -10.32
C ALA A 88 2.16 -23.82 -10.47
N GLN A 89 1.03 -23.44 -9.85
CA GLN A 89 -0.26 -24.13 -10.07
C GLN A 89 -0.78 -23.99 -11.52
N LEU A 90 -0.35 -22.94 -12.23
CA LEU A 90 -0.69 -22.69 -13.63
C LEU A 90 0.25 -23.42 -14.61
N GLY A 91 1.15 -24.26 -14.11
CA GLY A 91 2.14 -25.00 -14.93
C GLY A 91 3.38 -24.19 -15.30
N GLN A 92 3.60 -23.02 -14.70
CA GLN A 92 4.86 -22.30 -14.83
C GLN A 92 5.95 -22.98 -13.98
N PRO A 93 7.24 -22.87 -14.35
CA PRO A 93 8.33 -23.26 -13.46
C PRO A 93 8.25 -22.50 -12.14
N LEU A 94 8.52 -23.18 -11.01
CA LEU A 94 8.61 -22.51 -9.71
C LEU A 94 9.83 -21.59 -9.70
N ASP A 95 9.60 -20.29 -9.49
CA ASP A 95 10.68 -19.32 -9.28
C ASP A 95 11.34 -19.57 -7.92
N SER A 96 12.51 -20.19 -7.94
CA SER A 96 13.29 -20.53 -6.75
C SER A 96 14.03 -19.33 -6.14
N ALA A 97 14.08 -18.17 -6.81
CA ALA A 97 14.79 -16.99 -6.31
C ALA A 97 14.29 -16.53 -4.93
N ALA A 98 12.99 -16.70 -4.67
CA ALA A 98 12.38 -16.37 -3.39
C ALA A 98 12.88 -17.26 -2.23
N TRP A 99 13.32 -18.50 -2.49
CA TRP A 99 13.88 -19.43 -1.50
C TRP A 99 15.41 -19.37 -1.40
N SER A 100 16.11 -18.84 -2.42
CA SER A 100 17.57 -18.92 -2.52
C SER A 100 18.34 -17.84 -1.74
N ALA A 101 17.66 -16.84 -1.15
CA ALA A 101 18.33 -15.82 -0.35
C ALA A 101 18.77 -16.40 1.00
N THR A 102 20.01 -16.12 1.43
CA THR A 102 20.58 -16.58 2.71
C THR A 102 19.76 -16.17 3.91
N ASP A 103 19.08 -15.02 3.82
CA ASP A 103 18.35 -14.41 4.93
C ASP A 103 16.86 -14.81 4.95
N THR A 104 16.41 -15.69 4.04
CA THR A 104 15.01 -16.12 3.91
C THR A 104 14.36 -16.53 5.25
N PRO A 105 15.01 -17.34 6.12
CA PRO A 105 14.41 -17.72 7.40
C PRO A 105 14.26 -16.55 8.39
N ALA A 106 15.13 -15.53 8.31
CA ALA A 106 15.06 -14.35 9.16
C ALA A 106 13.96 -13.38 8.67
N LEU A 107 13.87 -13.16 7.36
CA LEU A 107 12.80 -12.36 6.76
C LEU A 107 11.42 -12.96 7.04
N LEU A 108 11.25 -14.27 6.87
CA LEU A 108 9.99 -14.95 7.21
C LEU A 108 9.67 -14.95 8.71
N ALA A 109 10.66 -14.81 9.60
CA ALA A 109 10.41 -14.69 11.04
C ALA A 109 9.92 -13.28 11.45
N ASP A 110 10.23 -12.26 10.63
CA ASP A 110 9.70 -10.89 10.78
C ASP A 110 8.28 -10.76 10.18
N GLU A 111 7.97 -11.50 9.11
CA GLU A 111 6.70 -11.41 8.35
C GLU A 111 5.63 -12.42 8.81
N SER A 112 6.01 -13.66 9.09
CA SER A 112 5.10 -14.81 9.22
C SER A 112 5.12 -15.43 10.63
N SER A 113 4.09 -16.21 11.00
CA SER A 113 4.22 -17.12 12.14
C SER A 113 5.25 -18.23 11.85
N PRO A 114 5.85 -18.86 12.88
CA PRO A 114 6.82 -19.94 12.69
C PRO A 114 6.30 -21.14 11.86
N LEU A 115 4.98 -21.39 11.90
CA LEU A 115 4.34 -22.47 11.15
C LEU A 115 4.12 -22.10 9.68
N GLU A 116 3.70 -20.86 9.40
CA GLU A 116 3.58 -20.33 8.03
C GLU A 116 4.94 -20.29 7.34
N ALA A 117 5.97 -19.77 8.03
CA ALA A 117 7.35 -19.76 7.54
C ALA A 117 7.84 -21.18 7.22
N ALA A 118 7.61 -22.14 8.12
CA ALA A 118 7.95 -23.54 7.89
C ALA A 118 7.20 -24.17 6.72
N TRP A 119 5.92 -23.86 6.56
CA TRP A 119 5.11 -24.31 5.43
C TRP A 119 5.63 -23.75 4.10
N LEU A 120 5.91 -22.44 4.03
CA LEU A 120 6.47 -21.78 2.84
C LEU A 120 7.84 -22.36 2.45
N LEU A 121 8.72 -22.60 3.42
CA LEU A 121 10.00 -23.27 3.18
C LEU A 121 9.81 -24.69 2.64
N ALA A 122 8.87 -25.47 3.22
CA ALA A 122 8.61 -26.85 2.84
C ALA A 122 7.96 -27.03 1.45
N GLN A 123 7.25 -26.02 0.91
CA GLN A 123 6.76 -26.03 -0.47
C GLN A 123 7.82 -25.67 -1.52
N GLY A 124 9.04 -25.31 -1.10
CA GLY A 124 10.11 -24.85 -1.98
C GLY A 124 10.77 -25.95 -2.83
N PRO A 125 11.83 -25.58 -3.57
CA PRO A 125 12.68 -26.55 -4.26
C PRO A 125 13.25 -27.59 -3.29
N ARG A 126 13.34 -28.85 -3.74
CA ARG A 126 13.87 -29.97 -2.94
C ARG A 126 15.25 -29.64 -2.37
N GLY A 127 15.35 -29.52 -1.04
CA GLY A 127 16.57 -29.16 -0.33
C GLY A 127 16.34 -28.17 0.83
N ALA A 128 15.23 -27.42 0.80
CA ALA A 128 14.79 -26.62 1.94
C ALA A 128 14.25 -27.53 3.06
N THR A 129 15.10 -27.86 4.05
CA THR A 129 14.68 -28.62 5.23
C THR A 129 13.92 -27.70 6.19
N PRO A 130 12.65 -27.98 6.55
CA PRO A 130 11.94 -27.16 7.52
C PRO A 130 12.61 -27.23 8.90
N PRO A 131 12.55 -26.15 9.71
CA PRO A 131 13.20 -26.12 11.01
C PRO A 131 12.61 -27.17 11.97
N PRO A 132 13.43 -27.79 12.85
CA PRO A 132 13.01 -28.93 13.68
C PRO A 132 12.01 -28.58 14.81
N THR A 133 11.69 -27.30 15.00
CA THR A 133 10.73 -26.82 16.01
C THR A 133 9.26 -27.08 15.66
N VAL A 134 8.96 -27.46 14.42
CA VAL A 134 7.59 -27.57 13.90
C VAL A 134 6.87 -28.85 14.33
N THR A 135 7.60 -29.89 14.77
CA THR A 135 7.06 -31.23 15.04
C THR A 135 6.04 -31.30 16.17
N GLY A 136 5.97 -30.28 17.04
CA GLY A 136 4.96 -30.17 18.11
C GLY A 136 3.71 -29.34 17.76
N SER A 137 3.68 -28.71 16.59
CA SER A 137 2.65 -27.71 16.23
C SER A 137 1.24 -28.31 16.08
N MET A 138 1.10 -29.48 15.44
CA MET A 138 -0.20 -30.11 15.18
C MET A 138 -0.98 -30.43 16.47
N THR A 139 -0.34 -31.07 17.46
CA THR A 139 -0.97 -31.40 18.76
C THR A 139 -1.38 -30.15 19.53
N GLN A 140 -0.62 -29.05 19.39
CA GLN A 140 -0.94 -27.75 19.98
C GLN A 140 -2.11 -27.07 19.27
N ALA A 141 -2.11 -27.04 17.93
CA ALA A 141 -3.21 -26.52 17.12
C ALA A 141 -4.51 -27.30 17.36
N LEU A 142 -4.44 -28.64 17.43
CA LEU A 142 -5.57 -29.50 17.81
C LEU A 142 -6.08 -29.26 19.23
N SER A 143 -5.23 -28.79 20.15
CA SER A 143 -5.66 -28.40 21.51
C SER A 143 -6.33 -27.03 21.57
N ARG A 144 -6.00 -26.13 20.62
CA ARG A 144 -6.55 -24.77 20.49
C ARG A 144 -7.78 -24.71 19.56
N GLY A 145 -7.98 -25.72 18.71
CA GLY A 145 -9.05 -25.76 17.70
C GLY A 145 -8.72 -24.99 16.42
N GLU A 146 -7.44 -24.70 16.16
CA GLU A 146 -7.01 -23.85 15.04
C GLU A 146 -6.76 -24.68 13.78
N TRP A 147 -7.83 -24.99 13.05
CA TRP A 147 -7.77 -25.94 11.92
C TRP A 147 -6.87 -25.49 10.76
N LEU A 148 -6.64 -24.20 10.58
CA LEU A 148 -5.65 -23.67 9.64
C LEU A 148 -4.23 -24.13 10.00
N GLU A 149 -3.85 -24.04 11.28
CA GLU A 149 -2.56 -24.52 11.78
C GLU A 149 -2.47 -26.05 11.69
N VAL A 150 -3.55 -26.78 12.02
CA VAL A 150 -3.60 -28.26 11.87
C VAL A 150 -3.32 -28.68 10.42
N TRP A 151 -3.93 -27.99 9.44
CA TRP A 151 -3.71 -28.27 8.02
C TRP A 151 -2.26 -27.99 7.58
N MET A 152 -1.68 -26.86 8.01
CA MET A 152 -0.29 -26.51 7.68
C MET A 152 0.71 -27.50 8.26
N ALA A 153 0.51 -27.93 9.51
CA ALA A 153 1.40 -28.85 10.20
C ALA A 153 1.44 -30.24 9.53
N ASP A 154 0.27 -30.77 9.12
CA ASP A 154 0.17 -32.02 8.36
C ASP A 154 0.83 -31.91 6.98
N ASP A 155 0.65 -30.79 6.28
CA ASP A 155 1.24 -30.59 4.95
C ASP A 155 2.78 -30.37 5.01
N VAL A 156 3.30 -29.73 6.06
CA VAL A 156 4.75 -29.66 6.36
C VAL A 156 5.32 -31.05 6.64
N ALA A 157 4.66 -31.83 7.51
CA ALA A 157 5.12 -33.17 7.86
C ALA A 157 5.25 -34.04 6.59
N ARG A 158 4.21 -34.04 5.75
CA ARG A 158 4.19 -34.69 4.43
C ARG A 158 5.34 -34.21 3.52
N ALA A 159 5.57 -32.90 3.41
CA ALA A 159 6.60 -32.33 2.55
C ALA A 159 8.03 -32.66 3.02
N SER A 160 8.23 -32.80 4.34
CA SER A 160 9.54 -33.10 4.96
C SER A 160 10.06 -34.53 4.72
N GLY A 161 9.23 -35.43 4.19
CA GLY A 161 9.61 -36.85 4.01
C GLY A 161 9.64 -37.67 5.31
N ALA A 162 9.25 -37.08 6.45
CA ALA A 162 8.61 -37.85 7.49
C ALA A 162 7.41 -38.60 6.86
N GLY A 163 7.24 -39.88 7.22
CA GLY A 163 6.21 -40.74 6.62
C GLY A 163 4.79 -40.35 7.00
N GLU A 164 3.85 -41.30 6.92
CA GLU A 164 2.50 -41.12 7.45
C GLU A 164 2.55 -40.51 8.86
N VAL A 165 1.85 -39.40 9.04
CA VAL A 165 1.86 -38.67 10.31
C VAL A 165 1.34 -39.61 11.40
N ALA A 166 2.24 -40.00 12.30
CA ALA A 166 1.95 -40.97 13.35
C ALA A 166 1.06 -40.34 14.43
N LEU A 167 -0.24 -40.26 14.14
CA LEU A 167 -1.25 -39.68 15.04
C LEU A 167 -1.31 -40.47 16.35
N GLY A 168 -0.99 -39.80 17.45
CA GLY A 168 -1.24 -40.31 18.80
C GLY A 168 -2.73 -40.54 19.05
N ALA A 169 -3.06 -41.37 20.04
CA ALA A 169 -4.45 -41.71 20.36
C ALA A 169 -5.30 -40.47 20.72
N ASP A 170 -4.70 -39.45 21.33
CA ASP A 170 -5.38 -38.20 21.68
C ASP A 170 -5.63 -37.31 20.46
N ASP A 171 -4.65 -37.15 19.59
CA ASP A 171 -4.79 -36.38 18.35
C ASP A 171 -5.80 -37.04 17.40
N ARG A 172 -5.79 -38.37 17.30
CA ARG A 172 -6.82 -39.13 16.57
C ARG A 172 -8.22 -38.87 17.13
N ARG A 173 -8.42 -38.93 18.46
CA ARG A 173 -9.71 -38.61 19.09
C ARG A 173 -10.16 -37.18 18.83
N ARG A 174 -9.24 -36.21 18.85
CA ARG A 174 -9.54 -34.80 18.54
C ARG A 174 -9.94 -34.59 17.09
N LEU A 175 -9.26 -35.25 16.15
CA LEU A 175 -9.62 -35.24 14.74
C LEU A 175 -10.96 -35.95 14.48
N GLU A 176 -11.23 -37.08 15.16
CA GLU A 176 -12.54 -37.75 15.07
C GLU A 176 -13.68 -36.87 15.61
N ALA A 177 -13.44 -36.14 16.70
CA ALA A 177 -14.38 -35.14 17.23
C ALA A 177 -14.55 -33.95 16.27
N GLY A 178 -13.46 -33.39 15.72
CA GLY A 178 -13.51 -32.30 14.73
C GLY A 178 -14.25 -32.69 13.45
N ARG A 179 -14.06 -33.92 12.98
CA ARG A 179 -14.80 -34.53 11.85
C ARG A 179 -16.32 -34.62 12.09
N ALA A 180 -16.76 -34.67 13.35
CA ALA A 180 -18.16 -34.80 13.74
C ALA A 180 -18.76 -33.53 14.38
N GLY A 181 -17.96 -32.48 14.57
CA GLY A 181 -18.38 -31.21 15.19
C GLY A 181 -19.05 -30.24 14.21
N ASP A 182 -19.45 -29.08 14.70
CA ASP A 182 -20.19 -28.07 13.90
C ASP A 182 -19.29 -27.15 13.05
N ASP A 183 -17.97 -27.12 13.31
CA ASP A 183 -17.02 -26.33 12.52
C ASP A 183 -16.75 -26.99 11.16
N VAL A 184 -17.21 -26.33 10.11
CA VAL A 184 -17.14 -26.82 8.73
C VAL A 184 -15.70 -26.94 8.21
N LEU A 185 -14.79 -26.04 8.62
CA LEU A 185 -13.36 -26.17 8.30
C LEU A 185 -12.75 -27.32 9.12
N GLY A 186 -13.09 -27.41 10.40
CA GLY A 186 -12.67 -28.49 11.27
C GLY A 186 -13.07 -29.88 10.76
N GLN A 187 -14.29 -30.02 10.24
CA GLN A 187 -14.76 -31.24 9.57
C GLN A 187 -13.87 -31.63 8.40
N HIS A 188 -13.55 -30.68 7.53
CA HIS A 188 -12.80 -30.91 6.29
C HIS A 188 -11.33 -31.20 6.54
N VAL A 189 -10.68 -30.40 7.38
CA VAL A 189 -9.28 -30.60 7.77
C VAL A 189 -9.15 -31.95 8.49
N SER A 190 -10.02 -32.23 9.45
CA SER A 190 -9.98 -33.51 10.19
C SER A 190 -10.20 -34.71 9.28
N ALA A 191 -11.19 -34.66 8.39
CA ALA A 191 -11.43 -35.74 7.42
C ALA A 191 -10.22 -35.94 6.49
N ALA A 192 -9.58 -34.86 6.03
CA ALA A 192 -8.43 -34.92 5.14
C ALA A 192 -7.18 -35.50 5.83
N VAL A 193 -6.89 -35.08 7.07
CA VAL A 193 -5.77 -35.60 7.88
C VAL A 193 -6.00 -37.07 8.24
N LEU A 194 -7.20 -37.44 8.71
CA LEU A 194 -7.54 -38.84 9.03
C LEU A 194 -7.47 -39.76 7.80
N ALA A 195 -7.92 -39.30 6.63
CA ALA A 195 -7.81 -40.07 5.39
C ALA A 195 -6.34 -40.32 4.99
N ARG A 196 -5.48 -39.28 5.07
CA ARG A 196 -4.05 -39.40 4.80
C ARG A 196 -3.34 -40.33 5.79
N ALA A 197 -3.63 -40.21 7.08
CA ALA A 197 -3.08 -41.08 8.13
C ALA A 197 -3.60 -42.54 8.07
N ALA A 198 -4.57 -42.84 7.21
CA ALA A 198 -5.06 -44.18 6.91
C ALA A 198 -4.57 -44.70 5.53
N GLY A 199 -3.63 -44.01 4.87
CA GLY A 199 -3.12 -44.36 3.54
C GLY A 199 -4.11 -44.12 2.39
N ALA A 200 -5.25 -43.47 2.64
CA ALA A 200 -6.32 -43.28 1.67
C ALA A 200 -6.15 -41.94 0.93
N SER A 201 -5.67 -41.99 -0.32
CA SER A 201 -5.39 -40.80 -1.14
C SER A 201 -6.61 -40.12 -1.76
N THR A 202 -7.80 -40.76 -1.74
CA THR A 202 -8.99 -40.33 -2.50
C THR A 202 -10.32 -40.47 -1.74
N HIS A 203 -10.32 -40.37 -0.41
CA HIS A 203 -11.59 -40.30 0.32
C HIS A 203 -12.34 -38.99 0.01
N ALA A 204 -13.63 -39.13 -0.30
CA ALA A 204 -14.54 -37.99 -0.42
C ALA A 204 -14.59 -37.24 0.92
N LEU A 205 -14.30 -35.94 0.88
CA LEU A 205 -14.50 -35.06 2.03
C LEU A 205 -16.01 -34.89 2.30
N PRO A 206 -16.41 -34.50 3.52
CA PRO A 206 -17.79 -34.13 3.81
C PRO A 206 -18.30 -33.06 2.83
N PRO A 207 -19.59 -33.03 2.44
CA PRO A 207 -20.12 -31.93 1.64
C PRO A 207 -20.20 -30.65 2.47
N LEU A 208 -19.96 -29.47 1.87
CA LEU A 208 -20.31 -28.22 2.53
C LEU A 208 -21.83 -28.04 2.61
N PRO A 209 -22.35 -27.39 3.68
CA PRO A 209 -23.63 -26.72 3.62
C PRO A 209 -23.58 -25.54 2.63
N ASP A 210 -24.69 -25.22 1.98
CA ASP A 210 -24.81 -24.10 1.01
C ASP A 210 -24.44 -22.71 1.58
N ARG A 211 -24.25 -22.62 2.90
CA ARG A 211 -23.78 -21.44 3.64
C ARG A 211 -22.79 -21.84 4.74
N ALA A 212 -21.62 -22.35 4.36
CA ALA A 212 -20.52 -22.54 5.29
C ALA A 212 -20.14 -21.21 5.95
N ARG A 213 -20.07 -21.19 7.29
CA ARG A 213 -19.51 -20.09 8.06
C ARG A 213 -18.06 -20.43 8.40
N THR A 214 -17.16 -19.49 8.20
CA THR A 214 -15.75 -19.55 8.61
C THR A 214 -15.43 -18.32 9.46
N GLY A 215 -14.37 -18.40 10.27
CA GLY A 215 -13.89 -17.29 11.10
C GLY A 215 -13.17 -16.21 10.29
N SER A 216 -12.60 -16.55 9.13
CA SER A 216 -11.94 -15.59 8.24
C SER A 216 -12.11 -15.88 6.74
N PRO A 217 -11.84 -14.87 5.87
CA PRO A 217 -11.73 -15.08 4.42
C PRO A 217 -10.63 -16.07 4.02
N ARG A 218 -9.51 -16.11 4.77
CA ARG A 218 -8.41 -17.04 4.52
C ARG A 218 -8.78 -18.50 4.80
N GLU A 219 -9.53 -18.74 5.86
CA GLU A 219 -10.13 -20.05 6.14
C GLU A 219 -11.14 -20.46 5.06
N ALA A 220 -11.96 -19.53 4.58
CA ALA A 220 -12.89 -19.78 3.47
C ALA A 220 -12.17 -20.14 2.17
N ALA A 221 -11.05 -19.49 1.86
CA ALA A 221 -10.22 -19.81 0.70
C ALA A 221 -9.57 -21.20 0.82
N LEU A 222 -9.04 -21.54 2.00
CA LEU A 222 -8.55 -22.90 2.30
C LEU A 222 -9.66 -23.95 2.14
N LEU A 223 -10.87 -23.67 2.63
CA LEU A 223 -12.01 -24.56 2.54
C LEU A 223 -12.39 -24.87 1.09
N LEU A 224 -12.43 -23.86 0.21
CA LEU A 224 -12.64 -24.04 -1.23
C LEU A 224 -11.51 -24.87 -1.88
N MET A 225 -10.26 -24.62 -1.51
CA MET A 225 -9.12 -25.40 -2.00
C MET A 225 -9.22 -26.89 -1.61
N LEU A 226 -9.62 -27.20 -0.38
CA LEU A 226 -9.79 -28.59 0.09
C LEU A 226 -10.88 -29.33 -0.69
N ARG A 227 -12.03 -28.69 -0.97
CA ARG A 227 -13.09 -29.26 -1.82
C ARG A 227 -12.64 -29.51 -3.25
N ALA A 228 -11.90 -28.56 -3.81
CA ALA A 228 -11.41 -28.65 -5.18
C ALA A 228 -10.40 -29.80 -5.35
N ILE A 229 -9.56 -30.05 -4.33
CA ILE A 229 -8.70 -31.24 -4.27
C ILE A 229 -9.53 -32.53 -4.18
N ALA A 230 -10.72 -32.50 -3.55
CA ALA A 230 -11.69 -33.59 -3.56
C ALA A 230 -12.58 -33.65 -4.83
N GLY A 231 -12.35 -32.78 -5.82
CA GLY A 231 -13.00 -32.79 -7.13
C GLY A 231 -14.24 -31.89 -7.29
N GLU A 232 -14.58 -31.05 -6.30
CA GLU A 232 -15.75 -30.16 -6.39
C GLU A 232 -15.38 -28.74 -6.83
N HIS A 233 -16.09 -28.19 -7.82
CA HIS A 233 -15.78 -26.88 -8.41
C HIS A 233 -15.97 -25.73 -7.42
N PRO A 234 -15.03 -24.76 -7.30
CA PRO A 234 -15.13 -23.66 -6.34
C PRO A 234 -16.39 -22.80 -6.46
N ASP A 235 -16.95 -22.64 -7.66
CA ASP A 235 -18.21 -21.90 -7.87
C ASP A 235 -19.49 -22.70 -7.52
N THR A 236 -19.41 -24.03 -7.32
CA THR A 236 -20.58 -24.87 -7.04
C THR A 236 -21.04 -24.72 -5.58
N ARG A 237 -22.30 -24.31 -5.37
CA ARG A 237 -22.96 -24.11 -4.06
C ARG A 237 -22.33 -23.02 -3.17
N ASN A 238 -21.53 -22.11 -3.72
CA ASN A 238 -20.79 -21.08 -2.96
C ASN A 238 -21.16 -19.64 -3.37
N GLY A 239 -22.44 -19.40 -3.70
CA GLY A 239 -22.93 -18.26 -4.51
C GLY A 239 -22.69 -16.82 -4.02
N GLY A 240 -21.99 -16.61 -2.90
CA GLY A 240 -21.47 -15.29 -2.49
C GLY A 240 -20.02 -15.32 -2.01
N LEU A 241 -19.42 -16.51 -1.84
CA LEU A 241 -18.09 -16.66 -1.25
C LEU A 241 -16.99 -16.37 -2.27
N VAL A 242 -17.05 -16.97 -3.47
CA VAL A 242 -16.03 -16.76 -4.51
C VAL A 242 -15.88 -15.28 -4.91
N PRO A 243 -16.96 -14.49 -5.15
CA PRO A 243 -16.82 -13.06 -5.42
C PRO A 243 -16.15 -12.29 -4.28
N SER A 244 -16.48 -12.62 -3.03
CA SER A 244 -15.90 -11.99 -1.84
C SER A 244 -14.41 -12.33 -1.68
N LEU A 245 -14.01 -13.57 -2.01
CA LEU A 245 -12.62 -14.01 -1.97
C LEU A 245 -11.79 -13.48 -3.14
N LEU A 246 -12.36 -13.34 -4.35
CA LEU A 246 -11.71 -12.65 -5.47
C LEU A 246 -11.42 -11.18 -5.14
N GLN A 247 -12.28 -10.54 -4.35
CA GLN A 247 -12.07 -9.20 -3.86
C GLN A 247 -10.95 -9.15 -2.81
N ALA A 248 -10.94 -10.09 -1.85
CA ALA A 248 -9.90 -10.17 -0.82
C ALA A 248 -8.52 -10.60 -1.36
N ALA A 249 -8.46 -11.43 -2.39
CA ALA A 249 -7.24 -11.92 -3.05
C ALA A 249 -6.34 -10.80 -3.61
N ARG A 250 -6.89 -9.60 -3.84
CA ARG A 250 -6.13 -8.42 -4.28
C ARG A 250 -5.14 -7.94 -3.19
N THR A 251 -5.48 -8.18 -1.92
CA THR A 251 -4.79 -7.65 -0.74
C THR A 251 -4.46 -8.73 0.30
N ASP A 252 -4.52 -10.01 -0.09
CA ASP A 252 -4.19 -11.16 0.76
C ASP A 252 -3.63 -12.28 -0.14
N ASP A 253 -2.31 -12.49 -0.06
CA ASP A 253 -1.59 -13.45 -0.90
C ASP A 253 -1.92 -14.92 -0.60
N TRP A 254 -2.38 -15.22 0.63
CA TRP A 254 -2.83 -16.56 0.99
C TRP A 254 -4.17 -16.87 0.34
N ILE A 255 -5.10 -15.91 0.32
CA ILE A 255 -6.36 -16.06 -0.39
C ILE A 255 -6.11 -16.20 -1.89
N LEU A 256 -5.22 -15.38 -2.48
CA LEU A 256 -4.82 -15.50 -3.88
C LEU A 256 -4.23 -16.89 -4.18
N TYR A 257 -3.30 -17.38 -3.36
CA TYR A 257 -2.70 -18.70 -3.51
C TYR A 257 -3.74 -19.83 -3.39
N TYR A 258 -4.53 -19.87 -2.31
CA TYR A 258 -5.51 -20.92 -2.07
C TYR A 258 -6.60 -20.95 -3.16
N LEU A 259 -7.10 -19.78 -3.58
CA LEU A 259 -8.13 -19.69 -4.62
C LEU A 259 -7.57 -20.08 -6.00
N THR A 260 -6.32 -19.71 -6.32
CA THR A 260 -5.63 -20.17 -7.53
C THR A 260 -5.50 -21.69 -7.55
N ARG A 261 -5.02 -22.28 -6.43
CA ARG A 261 -4.87 -23.73 -6.27
C ARG A 261 -6.22 -24.45 -6.32
N ALA A 262 -7.30 -23.84 -5.83
CA ALA A 262 -8.64 -24.39 -5.92
C ALA A 262 -9.08 -24.56 -7.39
N HIS A 263 -9.06 -23.49 -8.20
CA HIS A 263 -9.44 -23.60 -9.62
C HIS A 263 -8.50 -24.52 -10.42
N ALA A 264 -7.19 -24.49 -10.14
CA ALA A 264 -6.23 -25.38 -10.78
C ALA A 264 -6.47 -26.87 -10.49
N ALA A 265 -6.89 -27.22 -9.26
CA ALA A 265 -7.17 -28.61 -8.86
C ALA A 265 -8.31 -29.24 -9.67
N VAL A 266 -9.36 -28.48 -9.97
CA VAL A 266 -10.50 -28.90 -10.83
C VAL A 266 -10.26 -28.68 -12.32
N ARG A 267 -9.02 -28.36 -12.73
CA ARG A 267 -8.59 -28.10 -14.11
C ARG A 267 -9.19 -26.85 -14.78
N ASP A 268 -9.78 -25.96 -14.01
CA ASP A 268 -10.21 -24.64 -14.47
C ASP A 268 -9.02 -23.66 -14.53
N LEU A 269 -8.14 -23.90 -15.51
CA LEU A 269 -6.92 -23.12 -15.69
C LEU A 269 -7.18 -21.71 -16.25
N GLU A 270 -8.37 -21.43 -16.79
CA GLU A 270 -8.76 -20.07 -17.20
C GLU A 270 -9.12 -19.24 -15.97
N ARG A 271 -9.97 -19.77 -15.08
CA ARG A 271 -10.32 -19.08 -13.85
C ARG A 271 -9.13 -18.95 -12.91
N ALA A 272 -8.29 -19.97 -12.78
CA ALA A 272 -7.05 -19.89 -12.01
C ALA A 272 -6.11 -18.78 -12.53
N ARG A 273 -5.99 -18.61 -13.86
CA ARG A 273 -5.28 -17.45 -14.46
C ARG A 273 -5.95 -16.12 -14.10
N SER A 274 -7.28 -16.05 -14.11
CA SER A 274 -8.00 -14.82 -13.72
C SER A 274 -7.82 -14.46 -12.24
N VAL A 275 -7.65 -15.44 -11.35
CA VAL A 275 -7.32 -15.21 -9.93
C VAL A 275 -5.91 -14.62 -9.79
N VAL A 276 -4.91 -15.22 -10.45
CA VAL A 276 -3.53 -14.68 -10.43
C VAL A 276 -3.46 -13.30 -11.09
N ALA A 277 -4.27 -13.03 -12.12
CA ALA A 277 -4.39 -11.71 -12.74
C ALA A 277 -5.11 -10.68 -11.85
N ALA A 278 -5.77 -11.10 -10.77
CA ALA A 278 -6.30 -10.22 -9.74
C ALA A 278 -5.26 -9.88 -8.65
N PHE A 279 -4.04 -10.44 -8.71
CA PHE A 279 -2.91 -9.97 -7.92
C PHE A 279 -2.69 -8.50 -8.19
N ASP A 280 -2.51 -7.73 -7.11
CA ASP A 280 -2.23 -6.32 -7.23
C ASP A 280 -0.81 -6.09 -7.78
N THR A 281 -0.72 -5.82 -9.09
CA THR A 281 0.54 -5.38 -9.74
C THR A 281 1.12 -4.13 -9.09
N ARG A 282 0.30 -3.42 -8.30
CA ARG A 282 0.58 -2.45 -7.22
C ARG A 282 1.72 -2.79 -6.26
N ARG A 283 2.25 -4.01 -6.33
CA ARG A 283 3.18 -4.60 -5.37
C ARG A 283 4.43 -5.19 -6.02
N LEU A 284 4.52 -5.20 -7.34
CA LEU A 284 5.65 -5.79 -8.06
C LEU A 284 6.66 -4.72 -8.48
N LEU A 285 7.89 -4.83 -7.99
CA LEU A 285 9.02 -3.98 -8.37
C LEU A 285 9.85 -4.61 -9.52
N PRO A 286 10.67 -3.82 -10.22
CA PRO A 286 11.66 -4.33 -11.16
C PRO A 286 12.55 -5.40 -10.53
N GLY A 287 12.83 -6.46 -11.28
CA GLY A 287 13.56 -7.63 -10.78
C GLY A 287 12.72 -8.65 -9.99
N GLY A 288 11.39 -8.46 -9.88
CA GLY A 288 10.48 -9.48 -9.35
C GLY A 288 10.25 -9.43 -7.83
N THR A 289 10.79 -8.42 -7.14
CA THR A 289 10.51 -8.19 -5.71
C THR A 289 9.04 -7.86 -5.51
N VAL A 290 8.42 -8.45 -4.49
CA VAL A 290 7.03 -8.17 -4.09
C VAL A 290 7.02 -7.36 -2.80
N LEU A 291 6.16 -6.35 -2.71
CA LEU A 291 5.94 -5.55 -1.50
C LEU A 291 4.88 -6.18 -0.58
N GLU A 292 4.96 -5.89 0.71
CA GLU A 292 3.87 -6.16 1.67
C GLU A 292 2.56 -5.45 1.24
N VAL A 293 1.46 -5.80 1.90
CA VAL A 293 0.20 -5.05 1.80
C VAL A 293 0.17 -3.98 2.90
N PRO A 294 -0.04 -2.68 2.59
CA PRO A 294 -0.15 -1.65 3.60
C PRO A 294 -1.40 -1.88 4.43
N ALA A 295 -1.22 -2.15 5.72
CA ALA A 295 -2.28 -2.31 6.71
C ALA A 295 -2.95 -0.96 7.09
N PHE A 296 -3.13 -0.07 6.12
CA PHE A 296 -3.64 1.27 6.34
C PHE A 296 -5.16 1.32 6.12
N ASN A 297 -5.91 1.61 7.18
CA ASN A 297 -7.37 1.70 7.15
C ASN A 297 -7.91 3.00 6.50
N GLY A 298 -7.10 3.71 5.71
CA GLY A 298 -7.47 5.04 5.23
C GLY A 298 -7.52 6.08 6.35
N SER A 299 -7.49 7.36 5.99
CA SER A 299 -7.92 8.45 6.86
C SER A 299 -8.77 9.44 6.08
N VAL A 300 -9.54 10.28 6.77
CA VAL A 300 -10.35 11.31 6.09
C VAL A 300 -9.43 12.29 5.36
N GLY A 301 -8.28 12.65 5.94
CA GLY A 301 -7.27 13.48 5.29
C GLY A 301 -6.59 12.82 4.08
N SER A 302 -6.34 11.50 4.12
CA SER A 302 -5.81 10.78 2.96
C SER A 302 -6.83 10.71 1.82
N THR A 303 -8.10 10.53 2.18
CA THR A 303 -9.24 10.51 1.26
C THR A 303 -9.44 11.87 0.61
N PHE A 304 -9.43 12.95 1.39
CA PHE A 304 -9.50 14.34 0.90
C PHE A 304 -8.43 14.60 -0.17
N ARG A 305 -7.17 14.24 0.11
CA ARG A 305 -6.06 14.51 -0.81
C ARG A 305 -6.18 13.73 -2.12
N MET A 306 -6.56 12.46 -2.07
CA MET A 306 -6.84 11.66 -3.27
C MET A 306 -8.01 12.24 -4.07
N VAL A 307 -9.12 12.60 -3.42
CA VAL A 307 -10.29 13.20 -4.06
C VAL A 307 -9.95 14.54 -4.71
N ARG A 308 -9.24 15.45 -4.01
CA ARG A 308 -8.77 16.72 -4.56
C ARG A 308 -7.87 16.51 -5.76
N TYR A 309 -6.93 15.59 -5.65
CA TYR A 309 -5.98 15.31 -6.71
C TYR A 309 -6.66 14.82 -8.00
N HIS A 310 -7.61 13.88 -7.90
CA HIS A 310 -8.40 13.42 -9.06
C HIS A 310 -9.41 14.46 -9.57
N ALA A 311 -9.94 15.32 -8.69
CA ALA A 311 -10.74 16.47 -9.11
C ALA A 311 -9.90 17.46 -9.94
N SER A 312 -8.67 17.79 -9.50
CA SER A 312 -7.75 18.68 -10.22
C SER A 312 -7.31 18.14 -11.58
N ARG A 313 -7.32 16.82 -11.79
CA ARG A 313 -7.10 16.18 -13.10
C ARG A 313 -8.33 16.16 -14.01
N GLY A 314 -9.52 16.35 -13.44
CA GLY A 314 -10.79 16.11 -14.14
C GLY A 314 -11.13 14.63 -14.37
N ASP A 315 -10.46 13.69 -13.68
CA ASP A 315 -10.66 12.24 -13.83
C ASP A 315 -11.42 11.59 -12.66
N LEU A 316 -11.87 12.37 -11.68
CA LEU A 316 -12.53 11.91 -10.44
C LEU A 316 -13.64 10.87 -10.63
N ASP A 317 -14.55 11.03 -11.60
CA ASP A 317 -15.64 10.06 -11.82
C ASP A 317 -15.16 8.76 -12.48
N GLY A 318 -14.12 8.82 -13.32
CA GLY A 318 -13.43 7.63 -13.84
C GLY A 318 -12.67 6.92 -12.72
N PHE A 319 -11.96 7.68 -11.87
CA PHE A 319 -11.28 7.16 -10.69
C PHE A 319 -12.25 6.49 -9.72
N LEU A 320 -13.35 7.12 -9.32
CA LEU A 320 -14.31 6.57 -8.35
C LEU A 320 -15.16 5.43 -8.93
N GLY A 321 -15.35 5.38 -10.24
CA GLY A 321 -16.17 4.39 -10.92
C GLY A 321 -17.68 4.49 -10.61
N THR A 322 -18.46 3.59 -11.19
CA THR A 322 -19.92 3.59 -11.05
C THR A 322 -20.35 3.36 -9.60
N GLY A 323 -21.03 4.35 -9.01
CA GLY A 323 -21.58 4.29 -7.65
C GLY A 323 -20.58 4.62 -6.53
N GLY A 324 -19.27 4.59 -6.79
CA GLY A 324 -18.24 4.84 -5.77
C GLY A 324 -18.35 6.22 -5.11
N ARG A 325 -18.81 7.24 -5.85
CA ARG A 325 -19.13 8.57 -5.33
C ARG A 325 -20.20 8.53 -4.22
N ALA A 326 -21.32 7.84 -4.45
CA ALA A 326 -22.40 7.75 -3.47
C ALA A 326 -21.99 6.93 -2.24
N GLU A 327 -21.23 5.86 -2.46
CA GLU A 327 -20.70 5.02 -1.39
C GLU A 327 -19.69 5.77 -0.51
N LEU A 328 -18.79 6.56 -1.13
CA LEU A 328 -17.83 7.40 -0.43
C LEU A 328 -18.52 8.52 0.37
N VAL A 329 -19.55 9.17 -0.18
CA VAL A 329 -20.38 10.14 0.57
C VAL A 329 -21.01 9.48 1.79
N GLY A 330 -21.56 8.26 1.64
CA GLY A 330 -22.08 7.46 2.75
C GLY A 330 -21.02 7.19 3.82
N THR A 331 -19.83 6.69 3.43
CA THR A 331 -18.70 6.46 4.33
C THR A 331 -18.30 7.74 5.08
N LEU A 332 -18.03 8.83 4.36
CA LEU A 332 -17.59 10.10 4.92
C LEU A 332 -18.62 10.69 5.91
N THR A 333 -19.91 10.57 5.59
CA THR A 333 -20.99 11.05 6.48
C THR A 333 -20.96 10.37 7.84
N THR A 334 -20.61 9.07 7.91
CA THR A 334 -20.46 8.36 9.20
C THR A 334 -19.24 8.82 10.01
N GLN A 335 -18.18 9.29 9.35
CA GLN A 335 -16.94 9.76 10.00
C GLN A 335 -17.05 11.20 10.50
N ARG A 336 -18.08 11.94 10.11
CA ARG A 336 -18.23 13.38 10.39
C ARG A 336 -18.33 13.72 11.89
N GLY A 337 -18.90 12.81 12.69
CA GLY A 337 -19.13 13.01 14.12
C GLY A 337 -18.01 12.54 15.05
N VAL A 338 -16.82 12.23 14.52
CA VAL A 338 -15.69 11.69 15.31
C VAL A 338 -15.01 12.78 16.13
N ASP A 339 -14.51 13.83 15.48
CA ASP A 339 -13.93 15.03 16.08
C ASP A 339 -13.98 16.20 15.08
N THR A 340 -13.53 17.39 15.50
CA THR A 340 -13.55 18.62 14.70
C THR A 340 -12.67 18.55 13.45
N LEU A 341 -11.53 17.86 13.50
CA LEU A 341 -10.65 17.66 12.33
C LEU A 341 -11.26 16.69 11.32
N HIS A 342 -11.92 15.63 11.78
CA HIS A 342 -12.69 14.74 10.93
C HIS A 342 -13.89 15.47 10.31
N ALA A 343 -14.62 16.27 11.09
CA ALA A 343 -15.72 17.09 10.58
C ALA A 343 -15.25 18.06 9.48
N LEU A 344 -14.13 18.75 9.69
CA LEU A 344 -13.50 19.63 8.70
C LEU A 344 -13.08 18.87 7.43
N ALA A 345 -12.32 17.79 7.58
CA ALA A 345 -11.81 17.02 6.45
C ALA A 345 -12.95 16.33 5.66
N VAL A 346 -14.01 15.85 6.33
CA VAL A 346 -15.23 15.35 5.68
C VAL A 346 -15.90 16.48 4.90
N THR A 347 -16.13 17.64 5.51
CA THR A 347 -16.81 18.78 4.88
C THR A 347 -16.04 19.27 3.65
N ALA A 348 -14.71 19.33 3.73
CA ALA A 348 -13.85 19.66 2.59
C ALA A 348 -13.89 18.59 1.49
N THR A 349 -13.83 17.30 1.85
CA THR A 349 -13.92 16.20 0.87
C THR A 349 -15.28 16.20 0.16
N LEU A 350 -16.38 16.36 0.89
CA LEU A 350 -17.73 16.46 0.33
C LEU A 350 -17.87 17.67 -0.60
N THR A 351 -17.28 18.82 -0.24
CA THR A 351 -17.29 20.02 -1.10
C THR A 351 -16.51 19.80 -2.39
N VAL A 352 -15.39 19.06 -2.38
CA VAL A 352 -14.65 18.71 -3.60
C VAL A 352 -15.39 17.65 -4.44
N LEU A 353 -16.05 16.68 -3.81
CA LEU A 353 -16.90 15.71 -4.53
C LEU A 353 -18.05 16.42 -5.23
N ASP A 354 -18.86 17.18 -4.50
CA ASP A 354 -20.00 17.93 -5.00
C ASP A 354 -20.05 19.32 -4.33
N PRO A 355 -19.59 20.38 -5.02
CA PRO A 355 -19.62 21.75 -4.51
C PRO A 355 -21.02 22.30 -4.20
N SER A 356 -22.10 21.61 -4.58
CA SER A 356 -23.48 21.97 -4.22
C SER A 356 -24.02 21.22 -2.99
N SER A 357 -23.39 20.11 -2.59
CA SER A 357 -23.87 19.25 -1.50
C SER A 357 -23.70 19.81 -0.09
N VAL A 358 -22.77 20.76 0.09
CA VAL A 358 -22.44 21.37 1.39
C VAL A 358 -22.74 22.88 1.35
N PRO A 359 -23.71 23.39 2.13
CA PRO A 359 -24.02 24.82 2.21
C PRO A 359 -22.82 25.67 2.67
N VAL A 360 -22.69 26.89 2.14
CA VAL A 360 -21.56 27.81 2.47
C VAL A 360 -21.45 28.07 3.98
N VAL A 361 -22.59 28.24 4.68
CA VAL A 361 -22.63 28.43 6.14
C VAL A 361 -22.00 27.24 6.86
N GLU A 362 -22.28 26.01 6.41
CA GLU A 362 -21.79 24.78 7.01
C GLU A 362 -20.27 24.62 6.83
N ARG A 363 -19.74 25.03 5.67
CA ARG A 363 -18.29 25.09 5.43
C ARG A 363 -17.62 26.09 6.36
N ALA A 364 -18.18 27.30 6.48
CA ALA A 364 -17.66 28.34 7.34
C ALA A 364 -17.64 27.90 8.81
N THR A 365 -18.73 27.31 9.31
CA THR A 365 -18.82 26.76 10.67
C THR A 365 -17.78 25.65 10.92
N ALA A 366 -17.52 24.77 9.95
CA ALA A 366 -16.52 23.72 10.10
C ALA A 366 -15.08 24.29 10.20
N VAL A 367 -14.75 25.32 9.40
CA VAL A 367 -13.45 26.01 9.48
C VAL A 367 -13.32 26.78 10.79
N GLU A 368 -14.35 27.52 11.19
CA GLU A 368 -14.37 28.31 12.42
C GLU A 368 -14.18 27.42 13.66
N ALA A 369 -14.92 26.31 13.77
CA ALA A 369 -14.75 25.36 14.86
C ALA A 369 -13.32 24.79 14.95
N ALA A 370 -12.76 24.36 13.81
CA ALA A 370 -11.40 23.82 13.77
C ALA A 370 -10.32 24.87 14.06
N ALA A 371 -10.53 26.12 13.62
CA ALA A 371 -9.67 27.24 13.94
C ALA A 371 -9.70 27.57 15.44
N THR A 372 -10.88 27.62 16.06
CA THR A 372 -11.03 27.85 17.51
C THR A 372 -10.38 26.76 18.35
N GLU A 373 -10.45 25.50 17.93
CA GLU A 373 -9.87 24.37 18.68
C GLU A 373 -8.33 24.31 18.58
N LEU A 374 -7.79 24.46 17.37
CA LEU A 374 -6.36 24.22 17.09
C LEU A 374 -5.50 25.48 17.12
N ILE A 375 -6.13 26.66 16.99
CA ILE A 375 -5.50 27.97 17.04
C ILE A 375 -6.37 28.89 17.91
N PRO A 376 -6.48 28.63 19.22
CA PRO A 376 -7.37 29.38 20.11
C PRO A 376 -6.95 30.84 20.31
N ASP A 377 -5.66 31.16 20.14
CA ASP A 377 -5.10 32.48 20.40
C ASP A 377 -5.21 33.41 19.18
N ASP A 378 -5.73 34.62 19.37
CA ASP A 378 -5.76 35.68 18.33
C ASP A 378 -4.40 36.34 18.05
N GLY A 379 -3.35 35.95 18.80
CA GLY A 379 -1.99 36.44 18.62
C GLY A 379 -1.22 35.77 17.47
N PRO A 380 0.05 36.19 17.26
CA PRO A 380 0.95 35.54 16.30
C PRO A 380 1.20 34.07 16.67
N MET A 381 1.29 33.21 15.66
CA MET A 381 1.29 31.76 15.84
C MET A 381 2.65 31.21 16.26
N THR A 382 2.62 30.25 17.19
CA THR A 382 3.73 29.32 17.46
C THR A 382 4.00 28.40 16.27
N LEU A 383 5.13 27.68 16.25
CA LEU A 383 5.45 26.72 15.19
C LEU A 383 4.37 25.64 15.05
N GLU A 384 3.93 25.10 16.17
CA GLU A 384 2.90 24.06 16.25
C GLU A 384 1.56 24.58 15.70
N GLN A 385 1.16 25.81 16.06
CA GLN A 385 -0.01 26.49 15.50
C GLN A 385 0.15 26.83 14.01
N ALA A 386 1.34 27.19 13.53
CA ALA A 386 1.59 27.48 12.11
C ALA A 386 1.52 26.22 11.24
N VAL A 387 1.96 25.07 11.77
CA VAL A 387 1.78 23.75 11.12
C VAL A 387 0.29 23.37 11.09
N ALA A 388 -0.45 23.53 12.19
CA ALA A 388 -1.90 23.31 12.21
C ALA A 388 -2.63 24.24 11.23
N TRP A 389 -2.29 25.53 11.22
CA TRP A 389 -2.81 26.54 10.30
C TRP A 389 -2.62 26.15 8.84
N THR A 390 -1.45 25.57 8.49
CA THR A 390 -1.16 25.09 7.13
C THR A 390 -2.18 24.05 6.68
N GLN A 391 -2.53 23.10 7.56
CA GLN A 391 -3.53 22.07 7.27
C GLN A 391 -4.96 22.64 7.25
N LEU A 392 -5.28 23.61 8.13
CA LEU A 392 -6.59 24.27 8.12
C LEU A 392 -6.80 25.10 6.85
N ALA A 393 -5.79 25.87 6.44
CA ALA A 393 -5.81 26.65 5.19
C ALA A 393 -5.95 25.75 3.96
N GLU A 394 -5.35 24.56 3.98
CA GLU A 394 -5.48 23.54 2.92
C GLU A 394 -6.96 23.10 2.72
N TYR A 395 -7.66 22.79 3.81
CA TYR A 395 -9.09 22.42 3.77
C TYR A 395 -10.00 23.61 3.48
N ALA A 396 -9.74 24.77 4.10
CA ALA A 396 -10.53 25.98 3.93
C ALA A 396 -10.49 26.49 2.48
N GLY A 397 -9.32 26.46 1.84
CA GLY A 397 -9.15 26.79 0.42
C GLY A 397 -9.98 25.89 -0.51
N ALA A 398 -10.00 24.58 -0.24
CA ALA A 398 -10.84 23.62 -1.00
C ALA A 398 -12.35 23.78 -0.75
N MET A 399 -12.75 24.53 0.27
CA MET A 399 -14.15 24.88 0.57
C MET A 399 -14.54 26.29 0.14
N GLU A 400 -13.60 27.07 -0.41
CA GLU A 400 -13.73 28.50 -0.73
C GLU A 400 -13.97 29.39 0.52
N VAL A 401 -13.52 28.95 1.69
CA VAL A 401 -13.63 29.69 2.96
C VAL A 401 -12.33 30.44 3.25
N PRO A 402 -12.35 31.76 3.50
CA PRO A 402 -11.16 32.51 3.89
C PRO A 402 -10.60 32.04 5.25
N MET A 403 -9.34 31.64 5.28
CA MET A 403 -8.61 31.35 6.53
C MET A 403 -7.67 32.52 6.85
N PRO A 404 -7.95 33.36 7.87
CA PRO A 404 -7.08 34.47 8.22
C PRO A 404 -5.74 33.97 8.75
N TYR A 405 -4.68 34.72 8.47
CA TYR A 405 -3.33 34.45 8.96
C TYR A 405 -2.97 35.49 10.02
N ARG A 406 -2.51 35.02 11.19
CA ARG A 406 -2.27 35.86 12.39
C ARG A 406 -0.82 36.33 12.58
N GLY A 407 0.07 36.03 11.64
CA GLY A 407 1.52 36.24 11.82
C GLY A 407 2.19 35.05 12.52
N LEU A 408 3.51 35.12 12.66
CA LEU A 408 4.33 34.17 13.42
C LEU A 408 4.90 34.84 14.67
N THR A 409 5.21 34.07 15.72
CA THR A 409 6.07 34.62 16.79
C THR A 409 7.54 34.72 16.32
N PRO A 410 8.34 35.64 16.86
CA PRO A 410 9.78 35.69 16.59
C PRO A 410 10.50 34.37 16.90
N GLU A 411 10.09 33.68 17.96
CA GLU A 411 10.62 32.36 18.36
C GLU A 411 10.32 31.28 17.31
N THR A 412 9.19 31.40 16.60
CA THR A 412 8.82 30.47 15.53
C THR A 412 9.70 30.67 14.30
N VAL A 413 10.01 31.92 13.95
CA VAL A 413 10.96 32.25 12.89
C VAL A 413 12.36 31.72 13.24
N ALA A 414 12.82 31.98 14.47
CA ALA A 414 14.10 31.48 14.97
C ALA A 414 14.19 29.95 14.93
N ARG A 415 13.17 29.21 15.43
CA ARG A 415 13.15 27.73 15.41
C ARG A 415 13.28 27.15 14.00
N TRP A 416 12.66 27.76 12.98
CA TRP A 416 12.83 27.33 11.60
C TRP A 416 14.20 27.68 11.00
N GLN A 417 14.82 28.79 11.42
CA GLN A 417 16.16 29.20 10.99
C GLN A 417 17.29 28.39 11.66
N GLU A 418 17.11 27.98 12.92
CA GLU A 418 18.07 27.15 13.67
C GLU A 418 18.06 25.68 13.24
N ALA A 419 16.92 25.19 12.74
CA ALA A 419 16.79 23.83 12.23
C ALA A 419 17.60 23.63 10.94
N SER A 420 18.21 22.45 10.77
CA SER A 420 18.94 22.13 9.54
C SER A 420 18.01 22.24 8.31
N PRO A 421 18.45 22.78 7.15
CA PRO A 421 17.57 23.04 6.01
C PRO A 421 16.80 21.81 5.51
N SER A 422 17.40 20.61 5.57
CA SER A 422 16.74 19.34 5.22
C SER A 422 15.59 18.95 6.14
N VAL A 423 15.61 19.38 7.40
CA VAL A 423 14.53 19.13 8.38
C VAL A 423 13.47 20.23 8.32
N ALA A 424 13.86 21.48 8.13
CA ALA A 424 12.93 22.61 8.05
C ALA A 424 12.12 22.61 6.74
N ALA A 425 12.76 22.37 5.59
CA ALA A 425 12.17 22.62 4.27
C ALA A 425 10.85 21.86 3.97
N PRO A 426 10.64 20.59 4.36
CA PRO A 426 9.37 19.90 4.12
C PRO A 426 8.16 20.55 4.80
N THR A 427 8.32 21.11 6.00
CA THR A 427 7.24 21.79 6.73
C THR A 427 7.09 23.25 6.28
N LEU A 428 8.22 23.94 6.13
CA LEU A 428 8.26 25.34 5.73
C LEU A 428 7.74 25.55 4.31
N SER A 429 8.07 24.67 3.35
CA SER A 429 7.55 24.79 1.98
C SER A 429 6.03 24.67 1.93
N ARG A 430 5.42 23.68 2.64
CA ARG A 430 3.96 23.55 2.76
C ARG A 430 3.31 24.80 3.37
N PHE A 431 3.86 25.32 4.47
CA PHE A 431 3.37 26.56 5.09
C PHE A 431 3.41 27.74 4.12
N LEU A 432 4.54 27.91 3.42
CA LEU A 432 4.72 29.01 2.46
C LEU A 432 3.81 28.88 1.22
N ARG A 433 3.55 27.68 0.71
CA ARG A 433 2.53 27.45 -0.33
C ARG A 433 1.12 27.79 0.16
N ALA A 434 0.76 27.41 1.38
CA ALA A 434 -0.54 27.76 1.99
C ALA A 434 -0.69 29.28 2.22
N ARG A 435 0.41 30.03 2.39
CA ARG A 435 0.41 31.51 2.41
C ARG A 435 0.32 32.12 1.01
N GLY A 436 0.86 31.47 0.00
CA GLY A 436 0.86 31.88 -1.41
C GLY A 436 1.39 33.31 -1.62
N THR A 437 0.85 34.01 -2.61
CA THR A 437 1.29 35.39 -2.96
C THR A 437 1.08 36.40 -1.82
N ALA A 438 0.18 36.14 -0.86
CA ALA A 438 0.00 36.97 0.32
C ALA A 438 1.20 36.94 1.29
N GLY A 439 2.13 35.99 1.13
CA GLY A 439 3.41 35.97 1.83
C GLY A 439 4.40 37.06 1.37
N ARG A 440 4.21 37.67 0.20
CA ARG A 440 5.12 38.68 -0.39
C ARG A 440 5.38 39.89 0.50
N THR A 441 4.34 40.37 1.17
CA THR A 441 4.39 41.60 1.98
C THR A 441 4.80 41.35 3.43
N ASP A 442 4.74 40.10 3.88
CA ASP A 442 5.02 39.69 5.25
C ASP A 442 6.55 39.69 5.53
N PRO A 443 7.05 40.43 6.54
CA PRO A 443 8.47 40.44 6.89
C PRO A 443 8.98 39.09 7.42
N GLN A 444 8.18 38.40 8.23
CA GLN A 444 8.55 37.15 8.92
C GLN A 444 8.63 35.99 7.91
N VAL A 445 7.72 35.97 6.94
CA VAL A 445 7.83 35.08 5.78
C VAL A 445 9.11 35.33 5.00
N ARG A 446 9.47 36.60 4.75
CA ARG A 446 10.70 36.97 4.02
C ARG A 446 11.98 36.54 4.75
N GLU A 447 11.98 36.55 6.09
CA GLU A 447 13.07 36.03 6.93
C GLU A 447 13.24 34.50 6.84
N LEU A 448 12.22 33.77 6.38
CA LEU A 448 12.26 32.31 6.24
C LEU A 448 12.68 31.83 4.83
N LEU A 449 12.52 32.66 3.79
CA LEU A 449 12.90 32.32 2.41
C LEU A 449 14.38 31.87 2.26
N PRO A 450 15.37 32.44 2.99
CA PRO A 450 16.76 31.94 2.98
C PRO A 450 16.91 30.47 3.39
N VAL A 451 16.04 29.94 4.27
CA VAL A 451 16.07 28.53 4.72
C VAL A 451 15.73 27.60 3.54
N LEU A 452 14.69 27.92 2.77
CA LEU A 452 14.35 27.16 1.56
C LEU A 452 15.43 27.29 0.48
N ARG A 453 15.98 28.50 0.27
CA ARG A 453 17.09 28.67 -0.67
C ARG A 453 18.29 27.80 -0.29
N SER A 454 18.66 27.76 0.99
CA SER A 454 19.75 26.92 1.49
C SER A 454 19.48 25.42 1.28
N ALA A 455 18.23 24.97 1.49
CA ALA A 455 17.84 23.59 1.21
C ALA A 455 17.96 23.21 -0.29
N LEU A 456 17.71 24.18 -1.19
CA LEU A 456 17.75 24.01 -2.64
C LEU A 456 19.13 24.20 -3.28
N THR A 457 20.05 24.94 -2.65
CA THR A 457 21.39 25.25 -3.23
C THR A 457 22.57 24.69 -2.44
N GLY A 458 22.35 24.19 -1.21
CA GLY A 458 23.41 23.60 -0.38
C GLY A 458 23.93 22.24 -0.86
N ARG A 459 23.30 21.65 -1.88
CA ARG A 459 23.65 20.38 -2.53
C ARG A 459 23.33 20.48 -4.03
N ALA A 460 23.88 19.58 -4.85
CA ALA A 460 23.47 19.48 -6.25
C ALA A 460 21.99 19.03 -6.33
N PRO A 461 21.19 19.48 -7.33
CA PRO A 461 19.77 19.13 -7.45
C PRO A 461 19.49 17.61 -7.41
N ALA A 462 20.39 16.79 -7.97
CA ALA A 462 20.31 15.32 -7.94
C ALA A 462 20.51 14.68 -6.55
N ASP A 463 21.03 15.43 -5.58
CA ASP A 463 21.24 15.02 -4.18
C ASP A 463 20.16 15.55 -3.22
N ILE A 464 19.15 16.25 -3.73
CA ILE A 464 18.03 16.80 -2.98
C ILE A 464 16.83 15.88 -3.14
N GLU A 465 16.15 15.58 -2.03
CA GLU A 465 14.88 14.84 -2.07
C GLU A 465 13.89 15.59 -2.95
N SER A 466 13.40 14.94 -4.01
CA SER A 466 12.64 15.64 -5.05
C SER A 466 11.29 16.19 -4.56
N SER A 467 10.80 15.77 -3.38
CA SER A 467 9.69 16.37 -2.64
C SER A 467 10.03 17.79 -2.14
N ILE A 468 11.19 17.95 -1.51
CA ILE A 468 11.77 19.24 -1.14
C ILE A 468 12.05 20.06 -2.41
N LEU A 469 12.69 19.45 -3.41
CA LEU A 469 13.07 20.12 -4.66
C LEU A 469 11.87 20.79 -5.34
N VAL A 470 10.78 20.04 -5.55
CA VAL A 470 9.58 20.55 -6.24
C VAL A 470 8.82 21.54 -5.36
N THR A 471 8.45 21.13 -4.14
CA THR A 471 7.54 21.90 -3.29
C THR A 471 8.18 23.19 -2.77
N ALA A 472 9.49 23.20 -2.45
CA ALA A 472 10.20 24.43 -2.09
C ALA A 472 10.46 25.35 -3.29
N SER A 473 10.72 24.80 -4.49
CA SER A 473 10.89 25.63 -5.69
C SER A 473 9.60 26.35 -6.07
N LEU A 474 8.45 25.66 -5.97
CA LEU A 474 7.13 26.26 -6.18
C LEU A 474 6.80 27.30 -5.11
N ALA A 475 7.04 27.00 -3.82
CA ALA A 475 6.82 27.98 -2.75
C ALA A 475 7.62 29.27 -2.95
N LEU A 476 8.89 29.16 -3.37
CA LEU A 476 9.70 30.31 -3.73
C LEU A 476 9.19 31.00 -5.00
N HIS A 477 8.71 30.28 -6.01
CA HIS A 477 8.17 30.92 -7.21
C HIS A 477 6.85 31.67 -6.96
N GLU A 478 5.91 31.06 -6.22
CA GLU A 478 4.64 31.66 -5.83
C GLU A 478 4.88 32.96 -5.04
N ILE A 479 5.84 32.96 -4.11
CA ILE A 479 6.19 34.14 -3.31
C ILE A 479 7.05 35.13 -4.10
N GLU A 480 8.19 34.74 -4.68
CA GLU A 480 9.16 35.69 -5.24
C GLU A 480 8.90 36.06 -6.71
N GLY A 481 8.04 35.31 -7.41
CA GLY A 481 7.77 35.48 -8.84
C GLY A 481 8.90 34.99 -9.75
N THR A 482 9.95 34.40 -9.19
CA THR A 482 11.15 33.93 -9.91
C THR A 482 11.47 32.48 -9.56
N TRP A 483 12.08 31.76 -10.49
CA TRP A 483 12.51 30.38 -10.28
C TRP A 483 13.96 30.36 -9.78
N LEU A 484 14.21 29.76 -8.62
CA LEU A 484 15.57 29.65 -8.07
C LEU A 484 16.43 28.65 -8.85
N LEU A 485 15.82 27.54 -9.25
CA LEU A 485 16.42 26.52 -10.11
C LEU A 485 15.78 26.59 -11.51
N PRO A 486 16.51 26.25 -12.59
CA PRO A 486 15.93 26.19 -13.92
C PRO A 486 14.70 25.28 -13.96
N GLN A 487 13.59 25.75 -14.57
CA GLN A 487 12.34 24.98 -14.67
C GLN A 487 12.55 23.59 -15.28
N HIS A 488 13.50 23.44 -16.23
CA HIS A 488 13.80 22.16 -16.84
C HIS A 488 14.46 21.18 -15.86
N GLU A 489 15.23 21.63 -14.86
CA GLU A 489 15.80 20.74 -13.83
C GLU A 489 14.70 20.25 -12.87
N VAL A 490 13.78 21.14 -12.48
CA VAL A 490 12.63 20.80 -11.64
C VAL A 490 11.69 19.84 -12.39
N SER A 491 11.38 20.14 -13.65
CA SER A 491 10.59 19.27 -14.53
C SER A 491 11.30 17.93 -14.81
N GLN A 492 12.61 17.92 -15.03
CA GLN A 492 13.39 16.68 -15.21
C GLN A 492 13.40 15.84 -13.93
N ALA A 493 13.47 16.45 -12.75
CA ALA A 493 13.33 15.74 -11.48
C ALA A 493 11.93 15.11 -11.32
N VAL A 494 10.89 15.73 -11.88
CA VAL A 494 9.53 15.17 -11.96
C VAL A 494 9.42 14.07 -13.04
N GLU A 495 10.07 14.24 -14.20
CA GLU A 495 10.04 13.30 -15.34
C GLU A 495 10.89 12.04 -15.16
N SER A 496 12.05 12.15 -14.54
CA SER A 496 12.95 11.02 -14.27
C SER A 496 12.40 10.04 -13.24
N ARG A 497 11.31 10.40 -12.55
CA ARG A 497 10.51 9.53 -11.69
C ARG A 497 9.56 8.66 -12.53
N TRP A 498 10.11 7.59 -13.11
CA TRP A 498 9.33 6.56 -13.80
C TRP A 498 8.19 6.04 -12.89
N GLY A 499 6.95 6.00 -13.41
CA GLY A 499 5.73 5.61 -12.67
C GLY A 499 5.37 6.44 -11.43
N GLY A 500 6.15 7.48 -11.07
CA GLY A 500 6.23 7.94 -9.69
C GLY A 500 5.32 9.11 -9.33
N CYS A 501 5.62 10.31 -9.85
CA CYS A 501 5.20 11.55 -9.16
C CYS A 501 4.90 12.73 -10.13
N ARG A 502 4.58 12.44 -11.40
CA ARG A 502 4.16 13.46 -12.39
C ARG A 502 2.65 13.55 -12.57
N GLY A 503 1.90 12.59 -12.06
CA GLY A 503 0.50 12.43 -12.43
C GLY A 503 0.37 12.05 -13.90
N ASP A 504 0.78 10.84 -14.23
CA ASP A 504 0.07 10.07 -15.25
C ASP A 504 0.06 8.60 -14.82
N PHE A 505 -1.13 8.00 -14.86
CA PHE A 505 -1.41 6.75 -14.17
C PHE A 505 -1.68 5.62 -15.13
N ASP A 506 -0.64 4.85 -15.39
CA ASP A 506 -0.80 3.47 -15.81
C ASP A 506 -0.20 2.56 -14.72
N GLY A 507 -1.01 2.25 -13.70
CA GLY A 507 -0.71 1.16 -12.77
C GLY A 507 0.12 1.50 -11.52
N TYR A 508 0.15 2.76 -11.08
CA TYR A 508 0.51 3.23 -9.72
C TYR A 508 1.54 2.39 -8.90
N LEU A 509 2.80 2.31 -9.33
CA LEU A 509 3.88 1.94 -8.40
C LEU A 509 5.12 2.81 -8.58
N ARG A 510 5.86 2.97 -7.48
CA ARG A 510 7.10 3.71 -7.37
C ARG A 510 8.27 2.90 -7.95
N GLU A 511 8.31 2.78 -9.28
CA GLU A 511 9.49 2.26 -10.00
C GLU A 511 10.58 3.33 -10.15
N SER A 512 11.19 3.74 -9.04
CA SER A 512 12.42 4.56 -9.09
C SER A 512 13.63 3.73 -8.66
N GLY A 513 14.61 3.56 -9.56
CA GLY A 513 15.91 2.94 -9.24
C GLY A 513 16.83 3.82 -8.39
N THR A 514 16.29 4.63 -7.47
CA THR A 514 17.01 5.62 -6.66
C THR A 514 16.53 5.60 -5.21
N ASP A 515 17.48 5.45 -4.28
CA ASP A 515 17.24 5.32 -2.83
C ASP A 515 16.65 6.60 -2.15
N ARG A 516 16.39 7.67 -2.92
CA ARG A 516 16.20 9.04 -2.45
C ARG A 516 14.77 9.59 -2.65
N ALA A 517 13.82 8.69 -2.92
CA ALA A 517 12.60 9.02 -3.65
C ALA A 517 11.31 9.07 -2.81
N VAL A 518 11.29 9.66 -1.60
CA VAL A 518 10.02 9.89 -0.89
C VAL A 518 9.18 10.90 -1.68
N CYS A 519 8.26 10.40 -2.51
CA CYS A 519 7.13 11.15 -3.01
C CYS A 519 5.95 10.99 -2.07
N ASN A 520 5.09 11.99 -2.03
CA ASN A 520 3.78 11.94 -1.42
C ASN A 520 2.77 12.70 -2.30
N VAL A 521 1.48 12.53 -2.04
CA VAL A 521 0.40 13.14 -2.84
C VAL A 521 0.52 14.67 -2.96
N ASP A 522 1.15 15.36 -2.00
CA ASP A 522 1.38 16.81 -2.09
C ASP A 522 2.46 17.15 -3.14
N ASP A 523 3.44 16.28 -3.36
CA ASP A 523 4.44 16.44 -4.41
C ASP A 523 3.83 16.15 -5.79
N SER A 524 2.91 15.19 -5.86
CA SER A 524 2.14 14.87 -7.06
C SER A 524 1.19 16.02 -7.44
N LEU A 525 0.55 16.66 -6.45
CA LEU A 525 -0.19 17.91 -6.63
C LEU A 525 0.72 19.07 -7.08
N ALA A 526 1.84 19.27 -6.39
CA ALA A 526 2.82 20.29 -6.73
C ALA A 526 3.36 20.11 -8.17
N ALA A 527 3.54 18.87 -8.62
CA ALA A 527 3.91 18.56 -9.99
C ALA A 527 2.81 18.95 -11.01
N LEU A 528 1.53 18.74 -10.71
CA LEU A 528 0.41 19.22 -11.54
C LEU A 528 0.40 20.76 -11.62
N ASP A 529 0.56 21.43 -10.47
CA ASP A 529 0.63 22.90 -10.39
C ASP A 529 1.78 23.47 -11.24
N LEU A 530 2.97 22.83 -11.18
CA LEU A 530 4.13 23.16 -12.01
C LEU A 530 3.80 23.12 -13.51
N THR A 531 3.22 22.02 -14.00
CA THR A 531 2.81 21.91 -15.42
C THR A 531 1.84 23.02 -15.82
N THR A 532 0.86 23.32 -14.97
CA THR A 532 -0.15 24.36 -15.22
C THR A 532 0.50 25.74 -15.37
N GLN A 533 1.44 26.08 -14.49
CA GLN A 533 2.19 27.34 -14.52
C GLN A 533 3.16 27.43 -15.72
N THR A 534 3.80 26.33 -16.12
CA THR A 534 4.65 26.32 -17.33
C THR A 534 3.86 26.49 -18.62
N THR A 535 2.60 26.02 -18.68
CA THR A 535 1.76 26.11 -19.89
C THR A 535 1.09 27.47 -20.05
N THR A 536 1.02 28.29 -18.99
CA THR A 536 0.48 29.66 -19.03
C THR A 536 1.53 30.74 -19.32
N THR A 537 2.81 30.36 -19.42
CA THR A 537 3.95 31.28 -19.66
C THR A 537 4.62 31.08 -21.02
N SER A 538 4.11 30.16 -21.84
CA SER A 538 4.47 29.90 -23.24
C SER A 538 3.39 30.40 -24.21
#